data_AF-A0A2V9DPV5-F1
#
_entry.id   AF-A0A2V9DPV5-F1
#
_cell.length_a   1.000
_cell.length_b   1.000
_cell.length_c   1.000
_cell.angle_alpha   90.00
_cell.angle_beta   90.00
_cell.angle_gamma   90.00
#
_symmetry.space_group_name_H-M   'P 1'
#
loop_
_entity.id
_entity.type
_entity.pdbx_description
1 polymer ?
#
loop_
_entity_poly.entity_id
_entity_poly.type
_entity_poly.pdbx_seq_one_letter_code
_entity_poly.pdbx_strand_id
1 'polypeptide(L)' 'MLRIGESNDVQDVDAVLRNEVGILSVLAPTGEDMIVVCPPGGTWSVQKSIYRPAADGADRLWHITKVASWVTSVKPSA' A
#
# COMPACT_ATOMS: atom_id res chain seq x y z
N MET A 1 6.22 6.21 17.01
CA MET A 1 7.47 5.70 16.42
C MET A 1 7.12 5.20 15.03
N LEU A 2 7.47 5.95 13.98
CA LEU A 2 7.32 5.50 12.58
C LEU A 2 8.26 4.32 12.39
N ARG A 3 7.75 3.11 12.20
CA ARG A 3 8.55 2.00 11.69
C ARG A 3 8.40 2.04 10.18
N ILE A 4 9.44 2.47 9.49
CA ILE A 4 9.58 2.25 8.05
C ILE A 4 9.71 0.74 7.89
N GLY A 5 8.58 0.06 7.75
CA GLY A 5 8.50 -1.39 7.65
C GLY A 5 8.52 -1.79 6.19
N GLU A 6 9.29 -2.82 5.86
CA GLU A 6 9.29 -3.58 4.61
C GLU A 6 9.00 -2.77 3.34
N SER A 7 10.09 -2.40 2.67
CA SER A 7 10.05 -1.84 1.33
C SER A 7 10.30 -2.95 0.31
N ASN A 8 9.46 -3.03 -0.73
CA ASN A 8 9.57 -4.04 -1.77
C ASN A 8 9.20 -3.46 -3.14
N ASP A 9 9.90 -3.96 -4.16
CA ASP A 9 9.58 -3.72 -5.56
C ASP A 9 8.60 -4.79 -6.05
N VAL A 10 7.47 -4.38 -6.64
CA VAL A 10 6.38 -5.30 -7.03
C VAL A 10 5.88 -5.00 -8.44
N GLN A 11 5.45 -6.05 -9.15
CA GLN A 11 4.81 -5.90 -10.47
C GLN A 11 3.31 -5.62 -10.34
N ASP A 12 2.64 -6.32 -9.41
CA ASP A 12 1.20 -6.21 -9.18
C ASP A 12 0.93 -5.48 -7.86
N VAL A 13 0.85 -4.16 -7.94
CA VAL A 13 0.55 -3.27 -6.80
C VAL A 13 -0.83 -3.58 -6.21
N ASP A 14 -1.81 -3.89 -7.05
CA ASP A 14 -3.20 -4.12 -6.64
C ASP A 14 -3.33 -5.39 -5.77
N ALA A 15 -2.63 -6.47 -6.14
CA ALA A 15 -2.59 -7.70 -5.36
C ALA A 15 -1.97 -7.50 -3.98
N VAL A 16 -0.94 -6.65 -3.87
CA VAL A 16 -0.29 -6.32 -2.59
C VAL A 16 -1.22 -5.48 -1.72
N LEU A 17 -1.79 -4.41 -2.28
CA LEU A 17 -2.66 -3.48 -1.54
C LEU A 17 -3.91 -4.16 -0.98
N ARG A 18 -4.47 -5.14 -1.68
CA ARG A 18 -5.64 -5.92 -1.23
C ARG A 18 -5.38 -6.78 0.00
N ASN A 19 -4.14 -7.23 0.18
CA ASN A 19 -3.75 -8.09 1.29
C ASN A 19 -3.15 -7.30 2.46
N GLU A 20 -3.05 -5.98 2.33
CA GLU A 20 -2.39 -5.15 3.32
C GLU A 20 -3.33 -4.38 4.24
N VAL A 21 -2.82 -4.10 5.44
CA VAL A 21 -3.52 -3.35 6.48
C VAL A 21 -2.57 -2.30 7.06
N GLY A 22 -2.74 -1.05 6.64
CA GLY A 22 -1.85 0.04 7.04
C GLY A 22 -1.95 1.27 6.16
N ILE A 23 -0.93 2.13 6.29
CA ILE A 23 -0.67 3.27 5.42
C ILE A 23 0.62 2.97 4.67
N LEU A 24 0.57 3.05 3.35
CA LEU A 24 1.65 2.73 2.43
C LEU A 24 2.02 3.99 1.64
N SER A 25 3.32 4.20 1.40
CA SER A 25 3.82 5.08 0.35
C SER A 25 4.13 4.21 -0.85
N VAL A 26 3.63 4.61 -2.01
CA VAL A 26 3.73 3.86 -3.26
C VAL A 26 4.32 4.79 -4.31
N LEU A 27 5.52 4.46 -4.77
CA LEU A 27 6.19 5.16 -5.86
C LEU A 27 5.97 4.41 -7.16
N ALA A 28 5.32 5.09 -8.10
CA ALA A 28 5.07 4.60 -9.43
C ALA A 28 6.36 4.50 -10.26
N PRO A 29 6.41 3.61 -11.27
CA PRO A 29 7.47 3.59 -12.26
C PRO A 29 7.77 4.92 -12.97
N THR A 30 6.76 5.79 -13.04
CA THR A 30 6.82 7.15 -13.61
C THR A 30 7.50 8.16 -12.68
N GLY A 31 7.78 7.78 -11.42
CA GLY A 31 8.33 8.65 -10.38
C GLY A 31 7.28 9.37 -9.54
N GLU A 32 5.99 9.06 -9.72
CA GLU A 32 4.90 9.64 -8.94
C GLU A 32 4.74 8.95 -7.58
N ASP A 33 4.72 9.72 -6.49
CA ASP A 33 4.54 9.20 -5.13
C ASP A 33 3.09 9.39 -4.64
N MET A 34 2.56 8.34 -4.02
CA MET A 34 1.17 8.25 -3.57
C MET A 34 1.09 7.70 -2.15
N ILE A 35 0.11 8.17 -1.39
CA ILE A 35 -0.23 7.61 -0.08
C ILE A 35 -1.48 6.76 -0.23
N VAL A 36 -1.36 5.47 0.11
CA VAL A 36 -2.47 4.50 0.10
C VAL A 36 -2.82 4.13 1.54
N VAL A 37 -4.11 4.15 1.84
CA VAL A 37 -4.67 3.77 3.14
C VAL A 37 -5.47 2.48 2.96
N CYS A 38 -5.01 1.41 3.60
CA CYS A 38 -5.67 0.11 3.64
C CYS A 38 -6.25 -0.12 5.05
N PRO A 39 -7.52 0.24 5.31
CA PRO A 39 -8.15 0.04 6.60
C PRO A 39 -8.48 -1.45 6.85
N PRO A 40 -8.47 -1.91 8.11
CA PRO A 40 -8.84 -3.29 8.42
C PRO A 40 -10.31 -3.57 8.05
N GLY A 41 -10.52 -4.60 7.22
CA GLY A 41 -11.86 -5.03 6.79
C GLY A 41 -12.56 -4.07 5.81
N GLY A 42 -11.86 -3.06 5.29
CA GLY A 42 -12.39 -2.11 4.31
C GLY A 42 -11.63 -2.14 2.99
N THR A 43 -12.14 -1.43 1.98
CA THR A 43 -11.45 -1.25 0.70
C THR A 43 -10.30 -0.25 0.87
N TRP A 44 -9.17 -0.50 0.21
CA TRP A 44 -8.07 0.45 0.16
C TRP A 44 -8.47 1.73 -0.60
N SER A 45 -7.85 2.85 -0.23
CA SER A 45 -8.08 4.16 -0.85
C SER A 45 -6.77 4.93 -1.02
N VAL A 46 -6.69 5.79 -2.03
CA VAL A 46 -5.51 6.62 -2.33
C VAL A 46 -5.81 8.05 -1.89
N GLN A 47 -4.99 8.62 -1.02
CA GLN A 47 -5.24 9.92 -0.40
C GLN A 47 -4.49 11.09 -1.07
N LYS A 48 -3.64 10.83 -2.07
CA LYS A 48 -2.81 11.90 -2.67
C LYS A 48 -2.54 11.86 -4.18
N SER A 49 -3.24 11.03 -4.95
CA SER A 49 -3.21 11.18 -6.40
C SER A 49 -4.55 10.82 -7.02
N ILE A 50 -4.93 11.60 -8.04
CA ILE A 50 -5.99 11.31 -9.01
C ILE A 50 -5.67 10.07 -9.86
N TYR A 51 -4.45 9.54 -9.71
CA TYR A 51 -4.01 8.30 -10.31
C TYR A 51 -4.52 7.10 -9.50
N ARG A 52 -5.48 6.39 -10.09
CA ARG A 52 -5.78 5.00 -9.73
C ARG A 52 -4.86 4.14 -10.59
N PRO A 53 -4.06 3.23 -10.02
CA PRO A 53 -3.28 2.31 -10.83
C PRO A 53 -4.25 1.45 -11.66
N ALA A 54 -4.48 1.86 -12.91
CA ALA A 54 -4.65 0.90 -13.98
C ALA A 54 -3.29 0.24 -14.17
N ALA A 55 -3.24 -1.02 -14.60
CA ALA A 55 -2.02 -1.78 -14.86
C ALA A 55 -1.15 -1.21 -16.00
N ASP A 56 -1.18 0.10 -16.23
CA ASP A 56 -0.53 0.83 -17.30
C ASP A 56 0.94 1.07 -16.95
N GLY A 57 1.75 0.05 -17.22
CA GLY A 57 3.21 0.12 -17.12
C GLY A 57 3.86 -1.20 -16.75
N ALA A 58 3.50 -2.29 -17.43
CA ALA A 58 3.98 -3.65 -17.13
C ALA A 58 5.51 -3.86 -17.26
N ASP A 59 6.26 -2.86 -17.72
CA ASP A 59 7.71 -2.98 -17.96
C ASP A 59 8.59 -2.49 -16.79
N ARG A 60 8.02 -1.92 -15.72
CA ARG A 60 8.79 -1.42 -14.56
C ARG A 60 8.10 -1.72 -13.23
N LEU A 61 8.92 -1.94 -12.19
CA LEU A 61 8.45 -2.29 -10.84
C LEU A 61 7.94 -1.05 -10.08
N TRP A 62 6.87 -1.24 -9.32
CA TRP A 62 6.35 -0.31 -8.33
C TRP A 62 7.14 -0.45 -7.03
N HIS A 63 7.45 0.64 -6.35
CA HIS A 63 8.13 0.59 -5.06
C HIS A 63 7.15 0.92 -3.93
N ILE A 64 6.93 -0.02 -3.03
CA ILE A 64 5.99 0.15 -1.90
C ILE A 64 6.79 0.20 -0.61
N THR A 65 6.49 1.17 0.25
CA THR A 65 7.03 1.28 1.61
C THR A 65 5.90 1.35 2.63
N LYS A 66 5.93 0.50 3.66
CA LYS A 66 4.96 0.57 4.75
C LYS A 66 5.33 1.67 5.73
N VAL A 67 4.50 2.71 5.76
CA VAL A 67 4.69 3.90 6.59
C VAL A 67 4.13 3.67 7.99
N ALA A 68 2.99 3.00 8.08
CA ALA A 68 2.38 2.59 9.34
C ALA A 68 1.52 1.34 9.14
N SER A 69 1.37 0.54 10.19
CA SER A 69 0.45 -0.61 10.22
C SER A 69 -0.60 -0.38 11.30
N TRP A 70 -1.82 -0.84 11.06
CA TRP A 70 -2.81 -0.90 12.14
C TRP A 70 -2.45 -2.07 13.07
N VAL A 71 -2.43 -1.83 14.38
CA VAL A 71 -2.45 -2.93 15.34
C VAL A 71 -3.90 -3.40 15.41
N THR A 72 -4.24 -4.43 14.65
CA THR A 72 -5.52 -5.11 14.87
C THR A 72 -5.38 -5.86 16.19
N SER A 73 -6.01 -5.34 17.25
CA SER A 73 -6.17 -6.10 18.48
C SER A 73 -7.10 -7.27 18.17
N VAL A 74 -6.52 -8.40 17.77
CA VAL A 74 -7.21 -9.68 17.80
C VAL A 74 -7.42 -9.97 19.27
N LYS A 75 -8.57 -9.58 19.80
CA LYS A 75 -9.05 -10.17 21.05
C LYS A 75 -9.32 -11.64 20.68
N PRO A 76 -8.57 -12.62 21.22
CA PRO A 76 -9.00 -14.00 21.06
C PRO A 76 -10.34 -14.08 21.77
N SER A 77 -11.41 -14.41 21.04
CA SER A 77 -12.65 -14.84 21.68
C SER A 77 -12.31 -16.07 22.51
N ALA A 78 -12.42 -15.91 23.83
CA ALA A 78 -12.34 -16.99 24.81
C ALA A 78 -13.57 -17.90 24.70
#